data_AF-A0AAV0M3F7-F1
#
_entry.id   AF-A0AAV0M3F7-F1
#
_cell.length_a   1.000
_cell.length_b   1.000
_cell.length_c   1.000
_cell.angle_alpha   90.00
_cell.angle_beta   90.00
_cell.angle_gamma   90.00
#
_symmetry.space_group_name_H-M   'P 1'
#
loop_
_entity.id
_entity.type
_entity.pdbx_description
1 polymer ?
#
loop_
_entity_poly.entity_id
_entity_poly.type
_entity_poly.pdbx_seq_one_letter_code
_entity_poly.pdbx_strand_id
1 'polypeptide(L)'
;MDISLKRFQFKVPHFNQVLRSLCSSLIVTNCCYFCSDVYKIDLVPGKTYLLRLINAGLNTENFFAIANHKLTIVEADAEYTKPFTTDRVMLGPGQTLNVLVKADQPIARYSMAIGPYISARNAQFQNITSVAYFQYSGAVPSSLSLPARLPNINDNLAVKTVMDGLKGLNTKDDVPKEIDATLFLTIGLNQNCQGMNNGTMAASMNNISFIKPTVSVLESYYKGFEDYFTPDFPAAPLRFYDFVNGAPNSAPNDTNAMNGTRTKVIEYGTRVQIILQDTGTVTTENHPIHLHGYSFYVVGYGSGNYNPQTANLNLVDPPYMNTIGVPVGGWAAIRFKADNPGVWFIHCHFDLHQSWGLATALIVKNGVGHLETLPHPPADLPRC
;
A
#
# COMPACT_ATOMS: atom_id res chain seq x y z
N MET A 1 5.18 -0.84 -32.32
CA MET A 1 4.45 -1.82 -31.49
C MET A 1 3.03 -1.32 -31.34
N ASP A 2 2.05 -2.14 -31.68
CA ASP A 2 0.63 -1.80 -31.59
C ASP A 2 0.11 -2.28 -30.23
N ILE A 3 -0.14 -1.35 -29.29
CA ILE A 3 -0.48 -1.64 -27.88
C ILE A 3 -1.97 -1.34 -27.65
N SER A 4 -2.74 -2.34 -27.22
CA SER A 4 -4.13 -2.15 -26.79
C SER A 4 -4.20 -1.85 -25.28
N LEU A 5 -4.90 -0.78 -24.90
CA LEU A 5 -5.03 -0.32 -23.51
C LEU A 5 -6.28 -0.93 -22.83
N LYS A 6 -6.11 -1.61 -21.69
CA LYS A 6 -7.23 -2.11 -20.86
C LYS A 6 -6.96 -1.84 -19.36
N ARG A 7 -7.94 -1.27 -18.64
CA ARG A 7 -7.84 -0.95 -17.19
C ARG A 7 -8.41 -2.09 -16.34
N PHE A 8 -7.79 -2.43 -15.20
CA PHE A 8 -8.19 -3.53 -14.32
C PHE A 8 -8.13 -3.18 -12.81
N GLN A 9 -9.25 -3.21 -12.09
CA GLN A 9 -9.36 -2.80 -10.69
C GLN A 9 -9.92 -3.94 -9.81
N PHE A 10 -9.19 -4.30 -8.75
CA PHE A 10 -9.64 -5.22 -7.71
C PHE A 10 -10.59 -4.49 -6.75
N LYS A 11 -11.79 -5.04 -6.49
CA LYS A 11 -12.68 -4.58 -5.42
C LYS A 11 -13.20 -5.81 -4.64
N VAL A 12 -13.27 -5.70 -3.32
CA VAL A 12 -13.98 -6.65 -2.44
C VAL A 12 -15.17 -5.90 -1.83
N PRO A 13 -16.41 -6.43 -1.85
CA PRO A 13 -17.57 -5.61 -1.56
C PRO A 13 -17.89 -5.54 -0.06
N HIS A 14 -17.98 -4.31 0.47
CA HIS A 14 -19.04 -3.90 1.39
C HIS A 14 -19.34 -2.38 1.27
N PHE A 15 -20.64 -2.08 1.33
CA PHE A 15 -21.36 -0.79 1.30
C PHE A 15 -21.69 -0.11 -0.05
N ASN A 16 -22.92 0.43 -0.08
CA ASN A 16 -23.82 0.67 -1.23
C ASN A 16 -23.56 1.96 -2.02
N GLN A 17 -23.92 1.87 -3.31
CA GLN A 17 -24.45 2.90 -4.22
C GLN A 17 -23.97 4.36 -4.09
N VAL A 18 -23.25 4.83 -5.11
CA VAL A 18 -23.64 5.87 -6.10
C VAL A 18 -22.34 6.35 -6.74
N LEU A 19 -22.11 6.01 -8.01
CA LEU A 19 -21.29 6.76 -8.99
C LEU A 19 -21.30 5.97 -10.31
N ARG A 20 -22.42 6.10 -11.03
CA ARG A 20 -22.47 5.85 -12.47
C ARG A 20 -22.27 7.20 -13.15
N SER A 21 -21.03 7.58 -13.47
CA SER A 21 -20.76 8.43 -14.63
C SER A 21 -19.27 8.45 -14.98
N LEU A 22 -18.97 8.26 -16.27
CA LEU A 22 -17.82 8.79 -17.03
C LEU A 22 -16.40 8.33 -16.63
N CYS A 23 -16.15 7.03 -16.68
CA CYS A 23 -14.84 6.46 -17.06
C CYS A 23 -14.99 4.94 -17.21
N SER A 24 -14.31 4.32 -18.18
CA SER A 24 -14.27 2.86 -18.38
C SER A 24 -13.48 2.18 -17.24
N SER A 25 -14.03 2.21 -16.03
CA SER A 25 -13.43 1.70 -14.80
C SER A 25 -13.96 0.30 -14.49
N LEU A 26 -13.01 -0.62 -14.27
CA LEU A 26 -13.22 -2.05 -14.07
C LEU A 26 -13.81 -2.34 -12.69
N ILE A 27 -14.70 -3.33 -12.60
CA ILE A 27 -15.20 -3.87 -11.33
C ILE A 27 -15.14 -5.39 -11.45
N VAL A 28 -14.25 -6.05 -10.70
CA VAL A 28 -14.40 -7.49 -10.42
C VAL A 28 -15.41 -7.59 -9.28
N THR A 29 -16.70 -7.71 -9.63
CA THR A 29 -17.78 -7.86 -8.65
C THR A 29 -17.87 -9.30 -8.18
N ASN A 30 -17.82 -9.50 -6.86
CA ASN A 30 -18.10 -10.80 -6.23
C ASN A 30 -19.54 -10.87 -5.68
N CYS A 31 -20.51 -10.28 -6.39
CA CYS A 31 -21.90 -10.30 -5.94
C CYS A 31 -22.85 -10.45 -7.11
N CYS A 32 -22.99 -11.68 -7.58
CA CYS A 32 -24.15 -12.10 -8.34
C CYS A 32 -24.36 -13.61 -8.13
N TYR A 33 -25.23 -13.96 -7.18
CA TYR A 33 -25.70 -15.32 -6.95
C TYR A 33 -26.46 -15.91 -8.16
N PHE A 34 -26.65 -15.15 -9.25
CA PHE A 34 -27.36 -15.54 -10.46
C PHE A 34 -26.84 -14.91 -11.78
N CYS A 35 -25.61 -14.39 -11.85
CA CYS A 35 -25.12 -13.78 -13.10
C CYS A 35 -23.94 -14.58 -13.66
N SER A 36 -24.15 -15.13 -14.85
CA SER A 36 -23.20 -15.89 -15.66
C SER A 36 -22.10 -15.04 -16.33
N ASP A 37 -21.99 -13.76 -15.97
CA ASP A 37 -21.04 -12.83 -16.57
C ASP A 37 -19.73 -12.76 -15.77
N VAL A 38 -18.88 -13.75 -15.99
CA VAL A 38 -17.46 -13.66 -15.63
C VAL A 38 -16.78 -12.70 -16.60
N TYR A 39 -16.06 -11.71 -16.06
CA TYR A 39 -15.38 -10.70 -16.88
C TYR A 39 -14.39 -11.35 -17.86
N LYS A 40 -14.40 -10.89 -19.11
CA LYS A 40 -13.52 -11.40 -20.17
C LYS A 40 -12.84 -10.27 -20.93
N ILE A 41 -11.64 -10.57 -21.40
CA ILE A 41 -10.82 -9.72 -22.26
C ILE A 41 -10.60 -10.49 -23.56
N ASP A 42 -11.20 -10.00 -24.64
CA ASP A 42 -10.93 -10.54 -25.97
C ASP A 42 -9.52 -10.14 -26.42
N LEU A 43 -8.76 -11.13 -26.88
CA LEU A 43 -7.37 -11.03 -27.30
C LEU A 43 -7.24 -11.34 -28.80
N VAL A 44 -6.42 -10.56 -29.50
CA VAL A 44 -5.98 -10.86 -30.85
C VAL A 44 -4.61 -11.54 -30.74
N PRO A 45 -4.43 -12.74 -31.31
CA PRO A 45 -3.14 -13.44 -31.29
C PRO A 45 -1.99 -12.53 -31.74
N GLY A 46 -0.87 -12.60 -31.01
CA GLY A 46 0.35 -11.84 -31.29
C GLY A 46 0.36 -10.38 -30.82
N LYS A 47 -0.76 -9.81 -30.37
CA LYS A 47 -0.81 -8.44 -29.82
C LYS A 47 -0.33 -8.39 -28.37
N THR A 48 0.08 -7.20 -27.94
CA THR A 48 0.46 -6.92 -26.55
C THR A 48 -0.58 -6.01 -25.91
N TYR A 49 -0.96 -6.33 -24.68
CA TYR A 49 -1.95 -5.63 -23.89
C TYR A 49 -1.30 -5.00 -22.67
N LEU A 50 -1.60 -3.72 -22.40
CA LEU A 50 -1.28 -3.09 -21.12
C LEU A 50 -2.46 -3.29 -20.18
N LEU A 51 -2.26 -4.06 -19.11
CA LEU A 51 -3.21 -4.17 -18.02
C LEU A 51 -2.81 -3.21 -16.91
N ARG A 52 -3.74 -2.35 -16.50
CA ARG A 52 -3.54 -1.42 -15.37
C ARG A 52 -4.18 -2.00 -14.13
N LEU A 53 -3.42 -2.69 -13.29
CA LEU A 53 -3.85 -3.36 -12.08
C LEU A 53 -3.96 -2.34 -10.92
N ILE A 54 -5.08 -2.33 -10.20
CA ILE A 54 -5.33 -1.39 -9.09
C ILE A 54 -5.93 -2.17 -7.92
N ASN A 55 -5.25 -2.25 -6.76
CA ASN A 55 -5.86 -2.86 -5.58
C ASN A 55 -6.68 -1.82 -4.80
N ALA A 56 -7.99 -1.82 -5.05
CA ALA A 56 -8.97 -1.03 -4.31
C ALA A 56 -9.77 -1.88 -3.31
N GLY A 57 -9.21 -3.02 -2.88
CA GLY A 57 -9.70 -3.77 -1.72
C GLY A 57 -9.42 -3.01 -0.41
N LEU A 58 -10.16 -3.34 0.64
CA LEU A 58 -10.06 -2.64 1.92
C LEU A 58 -9.06 -3.28 2.88
N ASN A 59 -9.00 -4.61 2.95
CA ASN A 59 -8.27 -5.35 4.00
C ASN A 59 -7.57 -6.60 3.45
N THR A 60 -7.22 -6.60 2.16
CA THR A 60 -6.62 -7.79 1.53
C THR A 60 -5.63 -7.38 0.47
N GLU A 61 -4.39 -7.81 0.66
CA GLU A 61 -3.38 -7.85 -0.38
C GLU A 61 -3.66 -9.03 -1.29
N ASN A 62 -3.45 -8.88 -2.59
CA ASN A 62 -3.84 -9.91 -3.55
C ASN A 62 -2.70 -10.29 -4.47
N PHE A 63 -2.49 -11.61 -4.59
CA PHE A 63 -1.77 -12.16 -5.71
C PHE A 63 -2.62 -12.08 -6.98
N PHE A 64 -1.96 -11.81 -8.11
CA PHE A 64 -2.54 -11.85 -9.43
C PHE A 64 -1.65 -12.65 -10.38
N ALA A 65 -2.28 -13.52 -11.19
CA ALA A 65 -1.60 -14.28 -12.22
C ALA A 65 -2.54 -14.58 -13.40
N ILE A 66 -1.96 -14.86 -14.55
CA ILE A 66 -2.67 -15.25 -15.77
C ILE A 66 -2.13 -16.60 -16.24
N ALA A 67 -3.01 -17.55 -16.51
CA ALA A 67 -2.62 -18.89 -16.93
C ALA A 67 -1.71 -18.82 -18.17
N ASN A 68 -0.51 -19.38 -18.08
CA ASN A 68 0.50 -19.45 -19.15
C ASN A 68 0.95 -18.10 -19.74
N HIS A 69 0.67 -16.96 -19.10
CA HIS A 69 1.13 -15.66 -19.59
C HIS A 69 2.04 -15.00 -18.54
N LYS A 70 3.15 -14.44 -19.02
CA LYS A 70 4.03 -13.63 -18.18
C LYS A 70 3.54 -12.19 -18.10
N LEU A 71 3.87 -11.55 -16.99
CA LEU A 71 3.55 -10.16 -16.68
C LEU A 71 4.85 -9.36 -16.70
N THR A 72 5.00 -8.44 -17.65
CA THR A 72 6.12 -7.50 -17.67
C THR A 72 5.69 -6.20 -17.01
N ILE A 73 6.08 -5.98 -15.76
CA ILE A 73 5.83 -4.74 -15.02
C ILE A 73 6.60 -3.59 -15.68
N VAL A 74 5.91 -2.50 -15.99
CA VAL A 74 6.48 -1.30 -16.62
C VAL A 74 6.15 0.00 -15.85
N GLU A 75 5.21 -0.05 -14.91
CA GLU A 75 4.82 1.09 -14.08
C GLU A 75 4.38 0.56 -12.71
N ALA A 76 4.71 1.30 -11.65
CA ALA A 76 4.21 1.11 -10.31
C ALA A 76 3.82 2.47 -9.73
N ASP A 77 2.62 2.59 -9.18
CA ASP A 77 2.15 3.83 -8.55
C ASP A 77 2.28 5.09 -9.44
N ALA A 78 1.93 4.94 -10.72
CA ALA A 78 2.03 5.94 -11.78
C ALA A 78 3.47 6.34 -12.20
N GLU A 79 4.48 5.63 -11.72
CA GLU A 79 5.88 5.87 -12.05
C GLU A 79 6.48 4.74 -12.88
N TYR A 80 7.22 5.10 -13.93
CA TYR A 80 7.83 4.10 -14.80
C TYR A 80 8.93 3.31 -14.09
N THR A 81 8.88 1.99 -14.26
CA THR A 81 9.89 1.08 -13.73
C THR A 81 10.80 0.60 -14.85
N LYS A 82 12.00 0.13 -14.49
CA LYS A 82 12.75 -0.76 -15.39
C LYS A 82 11.89 -1.99 -15.65
N PRO A 83 11.68 -2.39 -16.92
CA PRO A 83 10.82 -3.52 -17.21
C PRO A 83 11.30 -4.80 -16.51
N PHE A 84 10.42 -5.41 -15.72
CA PHE A 84 10.68 -6.65 -14.98
C PHE A 84 9.59 -7.66 -15.28
N THR A 85 9.99 -8.87 -15.70
CA THR A 85 9.04 -9.91 -16.12
C THR A 85 8.93 -11.01 -15.07
N THR A 86 7.70 -11.31 -14.66
CA THR A 86 7.36 -12.30 -13.64
C THR A 86 6.10 -13.07 -14.05
N ASP A 87 5.87 -14.25 -13.49
CA ASP A 87 4.65 -15.03 -13.75
C ASP A 87 3.45 -14.53 -12.92
N ARG A 88 3.71 -13.71 -11.90
CA ARG A 88 2.74 -13.28 -10.89
C ARG A 88 3.18 -11.99 -10.20
N VAL A 89 2.22 -11.25 -9.69
CA VAL A 89 2.44 -10.04 -8.89
C VAL A 89 1.64 -10.10 -7.60
N MET A 90 2.04 -9.32 -6.60
CA MET A 90 1.25 -9.03 -5.40
C MET A 90 1.04 -7.52 -5.33
N LEU A 91 -0.19 -7.09 -5.04
CA LEU A 91 -0.50 -5.69 -4.78
C LEU A 91 -1.18 -5.56 -3.43
N GLY A 92 -0.67 -4.66 -2.58
CA GLY A 92 -1.38 -4.19 -1.40
C GLY A 92 -2.42 -3.14 -1.75
N PRO A 93 -3.49 -2.98 -0.94
CA PRO A 93 -4.42 -1.86 -1.06
C PRO A 93 -3.70 -0.52 -1.26
N GLY A 94 -4.21 0.30 -2.18
CA GLY A 94 -3.61 1.59 -2.56
C GLY A 94 -2.60 1.49 -3.70
N GLN A 95 -1.94 0.34 -3.89
CA GLN A 95 -0.96 0.16 -4.96
C GLN A 95 -1.60 -0.02 -6.33
N THR A 96 -0.87 0.44 -7.35
CA THR A 96 -1.16 0.18 -8.76
C THR A 96 0.06 -0.37 -9.49
N LEU A 97 -0.16 -1.27 -10.44
CA LEU A 97 0.88 -1.77 -11.34
C LEU A 97 0.37 -1.78 -12.77
N ASN A 98 1.15 -1.29 -13.73
CA ASN A 98 0.87 -1.58 -15.14
C ASN A 98 1.78 -2.70 -15.63
N VAL A 99 1.16 -3.73 -16.22
CA VAL A 99 1.85 -4.90 -16.76
C VAL A 99 1.54 -5.07 -18.24
N LEU A 100 2.57 -5.32 -19.04
CA LEU A 100 2.43 -5.76 -20.42
C LEU A 100 2.26 -7.28 -20.45
N VAL A 101 1.27 -7.73 -21.21
CA VAL A 101 0.98 -9.15 -21.43
C VAL A 101 0.87 -9.40 -22.92
N LYS A 102 1.68 -10.32 -23.43
CA LYS A 102 1.69 -10.70 -24.85
C LYS A 102 0.71 -11.85 -25.07
N ALA A 103 -0.17 -11.73 -26.06
CA ALA A 103 -1.08 -12.79 -26.46
C ALA A 103 -0.38 -13.81 -27.36
N ASP A 104 0.61 -14.54 -26.81
CA ASP A 104 1.49 -15.46 -27.54
C ASP A 104 1.16 -16.95 -27.32
N GLN A 105 0.05 -17.25 -26.65
CA GLN A 105 -0.40 -18.61 -26.40
C GLN A 105 -1.30 -19.13 -27.55
N PRO A 106 -1.48 -20.46 -27.68
CA PRO A 106 -2.46 -21.04 -28.61
C PRO A 106 -3.86 -20.45 -28.43
N ILE A 107 -4.66 -20.47 -29.50
CA ILE A 107 -6.04 -19.95 -29.47
C ILE A 107 -6.88 -20.79 -28.51
N ALA A 108 -7.12 -20.24 -27.31
CA ALA A 108 -7.91 -20.86 -26.25
C ALA A 108 -8.40 -19.81 -25.25
N ARG A 109 -9.02 -20.27 -24.16
CA ARG A 109 -9.40 -19.46 -23.01
C ARG A 109 -8.42 -19.69 -21.86
N TYR A 110 -7.91 -18.61 -21.29
CA TYR A 110 -6.96 -18.62 -20.17
C TYR A 110 -7.58 -17.87 -19.01
N SER A 111 -7.54 -18.42 -17.80
CA SER A 111 -8.02 -17.69 -16.64
C SER A 111 -7.00 -16.66 -16.16
N MET A 112 -7.51 -15.53 -15.70
CA MET A 112 -6.83 -14.60 -14.81
C MET A 112 -7.37 -14.88 -13.42
N ALA A 113 -6.49 -15.04 -12.43
CA ALA A 113 -6.90 -15.32 -11.06
C ALA A 113 -6.35 -14.27 -10.10
N ILE A 114 -7.13 -14.05 -9.06
CA ILE A 114 -6.87 -13.13 -7.97
C ILE A 114 -7.13 -13.89 -6.68
N GLY A 115 -6.20 -13.87 -5.74
CA GLY A 115 -6.40 -14.51 -4.45
C GLY A 115 -5.61 -13.82 -3.35
N PRO A 116 -6.00 -14.04 -2.08
CA PRO A 116 -5.43 -13.32 -0.96
C PRO A 116 -3.97 -13.72 -0.72
N TYR A 117 -3.17 -12.72 -0.35
CA TYR A 117 -1.92 -12.92 0.39
C TYR A 117 -2.20 -12.64 1.87
N ILE A 118 -1.80 -13.56 2.74
CA ILE A 118 -2.06 -13.54 4.18
C ILE A 118 -0.74 -13.70 4.92
N SER A 119 -0.33 -12.62 5.59
CA SER A 119 0.86 -12.55 6.42
C SER A 119 0.59 -12.72 7.91
N ALA A 120 -0.52 -12.20 8.40
CA ALA A 120 -0.87 -12.25 9.81
C ALA A 120 -1.19 -13.68 10.25
N ARG A 121 -0.71 -14.04 11.45
CA ARG A 121 -1.05 -15.33 12.06
C ARG A 121 -2.40 -15.23 12.77
N ASN A 122 -3.25 -16.25 12.60
CA ASN A 122 -4.55 -16.40 13.28
C ASN A 122 -5.58 -15.29 12.99
N ALA A 123 -5.36 -14.45 11.97
CA ALA A 123 -6.36 -13.51 11.49
C ALA A 123 -7.42 -14.24 10.63
N GLN A 124 -8.69 -13.88 10.81
CA GLN A 124 -9.77 -14.34 9.93
C GLN A 124 -9.69 -13.59 8.60
N PHE A 125 -9.86 -14.30 7.48
CA PHE A 125 -9.80 -13.69 6.14
C PHE A 125 -10.76 -14.38 5.17
N GLN A 126 -11.07 -13.68 4.08
CA GLN A 126 -11.85 -14.25 2.98
C GLN A 126 -10.96 -15.08 2.07
N ASN A 127 -10.98 -16.40 2.24
CA ASN A 127 -10.23 -17.33 1.38
C ASN A 127 -10.97 -17.62 0.07
N ILE A 128 -11.20 -16.59 -0.74
CA ILE A 128 -11.95 -16.69 -1.99
C ILE A 128 -11.08 -16.23 -3.15
N THR A 129 -10.92 -17.09 -4.16
CA THR A 129 -10.29 -16.74 -5.43
C THR A 129 -11.33 -16.16 -6.37
N SER A 130 -11.03 -15.01 -6.98
CA SER A 130 -11.82 -14.45 -8.07
C SER A 130 -11.16 -14.75 -9.41
N VAL A 131 -11.97 -15.04 -10.43
CA VAL A 131 -11.50 -15.42 -11.77
C VAL A 131 -12.10 -14.52 -12.83
N ALA A 132 -11.30 -14.18 -13.83
CA ALA A 132 -11.70 -13.57 -15.09
C ALA A 132 -11.04 -14.32 -16.26
N TYR A 133 -11.36 -13.98 -17.51
CA TYR A 133 -10.83 -14.72 -18.67
C TYR A 133 -10.12 -13.85 -19.71
N PHE A 134 -9.00 -14.35 -20.19
CA PHE A 134 -8.39 -14.00 -21.46
C PHE A 134 -8.98 -14.92 -22.53
N GLN A 135 -9.68 -14.35 -23.51
CA GLN A 135 -10.37 -15.07 -24.57
C GLN A 135 -9.73 -14.73 -25.92
N TYR A 136 -8.99 -15.68 -26.50
CA TYR A 136 -8.41 -15.47 -27.82
C TYR A 136 -9.50 -15.43 -28.90
N SER A 137 -9.39 -14.49 -29.83
CA SER A 137 -10.26 -14.43 -31.02
C SER A 137 -10.12 -15.73 -31.81
N GLY A 138 -11.25 -16.40 -32.04
CA GLY A 138 -11.31 -17.75 -32.62
C GLY A 138 -11.41 -18.89 -31.59
N ALA A 139 -11.31 -18.60 -30.28
CA ALA A 139 -11.55 -19.61 -29.26
C ALA A 139 -13.04 -19.97 -29.18
N VAL A 140 -13.34 -21.25 -28.97
CA VAL A 140 -14.72 -21.73 -28.78
C VAL A 140 -15.30 -21.13 -27.50
N PRO A 141 -16.45 -20.42 -27.54
CA PRO A 141 -16.98 -19.68 -26.39
C PRO A 141 -17.26 -20.54 -25.14
N SER A 142 -17.55 -21.83 -25.30
CA SER A 142 -17.82 -22.80 -24.23
C SER A 142 -16.60 -23.62 -23.79
N SER A 143 -15.40 -23.36 -24.33
CA SER A 143 -14.20 -24.11 -23.99
C SER A 143 -13.79 -23.94 -22.52
N LEU A 144 -13.32 -25.03 -21.90
CA LEU A 144 -12.74 -24.98 -20.56
C LEU A 144 -11.52 -24.04 -20.56
N SER A 145 -11.41 -23.20 -19.53
CA SER A 145 -10.26 -22.31 -19.38
C SER A 145 -9.10 -23.04 -18.73
N LEU A 146 -7.88 -22.74 -19.18
CA LEU A 146 -6.68 -23.15 -18.43
C LEU A 146 -6.60 -22.38 -17.10
N PRO A 147 -6.43 -23.07 -15.95
CA PRO A 147 -6.43 -22.43 -14.63
C PRO A 147 -5.11 -21.69 -14.36
N ALA A 148 -5.20 -20.45 -13.89
CA ALA A 148 -4.08 -19.68 -13.39
C ALA A 148 -3.64 -20.26 -12.05
N ARG A 149 -2.34 -20.32 -11.82
CA ARG A 149 -1.75 -20.82 -10.58
C ARG A 149 -1.30 -19.65 -9.73
N LEU A 150 -1.96 -19.46 -8.60
CA LEU A 150 -1.53 -18.50 -7.59
C LEU A 150 -0.49 -19.14 -6.65
N PRO A 151 0.37 -18.35 -6.01
CA PRO A 151 1.19 -18.82 -4.89
C PRO A 151 0.35 -19.41 -3.75
N ASN A 152 1.05 -20.05 -2.81
CA ASN A 152 0.46 -20.27 -1.50
C ASN A 152 0.11 -18.92 -0.86
N ILE A 153 -0.98 -18.87 -0.09
CA ILE A 153 -1.49 -17.63 0.50
C ILE A 153 -0.46 -16.91 1.38
N ASN A 154 0.52 -17.61 1.94
CA ASN A 154 1.56 -17.08 2.83
C ASN A 154 2.96 -17.07 2.19
N ASP A 155 3.04 -17.04 0.86
CA ASP A 155 4.32 -17.08 0.13
C ASP A 155 5.05 -15.72 0.15
N ASN A 156 5.78 -15.47 1.24
CA ASN A 156 6.60 -14.27 1.41
C ASN A 156 7.71 -14.16 0.36
N LEU A 157 8.18 -15.27 -0.21
CA LEU A 157 9.22 -15.27 -1.24
C LEU A 157 8.66 -14.74 -2.57
N ALA A 158 7.42 -15.07 -2.91
CA ALA A 158 6.75 -14.51 -4.08
C ALA A 158 6.60 -12.98 -3.96
N VAL A 159 6.21 -12.49 -2.78
CA VAL A 159 6.16 -11.04 -2.50
C VAL A 159 7.53 -10.40 -2.65
N LYS A 160 8.55 -10.97 -1.99
CA LYS A 160 9.93 -10.46 -2.03
C LYS A 160 10.48 -10.42 -3.46
N THR A 161 10.20 -11.45 -4.26
CA THR A 161 10.71 -11.57 -5.64
C THR A 161 10.17 -10.43 -6.52
N VAL A 162 8.91 -10.04 -6.35
CA VAL A 162 8.33 -8.90 -7.07
C VAL A 162 8.99 -7.60 -6.61
N MET A 163 9.11 -7.39 -5.30
CA MET A 163 9.77 -6.21 -4.73
C MET A 163 11.22 -6.08 -5.18
N ASP A 164 12.00 -7.18 -5.22
CA ASP A 164 13.41 -7.20 -5.65
C ASP A 164 13.55 -6.79 -7.14
N GLY A 165 12.51 -7.05 -7.94
CA GLY A 165 12.45 -6.71 -9.36
C GLY A 165 12.05 -5.27 -9.64
N LEU A 166 11.39 -4.58 -8.70
CA LEU A 166 10.95 -3.19 -8.87
C LEU A 166 12.13 -2.23 -8.75
N LYS A 167 12.41 -1.51 -9.83
CA LYS A 167 13.46 -0.49 -9.91
C LYS A 167 12.96 0.71 -10.69
N GLY A 168 13.33 1.91 -10.26
CA GLY A 168 12.98 3.14 -10.96
C GLY A 168 13.65 3.22 -12.34
N LEU A 169 12.93 3.69 -13.35
CA LEU A 169 13.48 3.80 -14.70
C LEU A 169 14.59 4.87 -14.77
N ASN A 170 14.33 6.06 -14.23
CA ASN A 170 15.21 7.24 -14.30
C ASN A 170 15.34 7.95 -12.94
N THR A 171 15.48 7.22 -11.82
CA THR A 171 15.44 7.81 -10.47
C THR A 171 16.79 8.24 -9.92
N LYS A 172 17.90 7.91 -10.58
CA LYS A 172 19.26 8.02 -10.03
C LYS A 172 19.66 9.40 -9.52
N ASP A 173 19.28 10.45 -10.24
CA ASP A 173 19.75 11.81 -9.96
C ASP A 173 18.89 12.52 -8.91
N ASP A 174 17.67 12.05 -8.70
CA ASP A 174 16.67 12.68 -7.82
C ASP A 174 16.60 12.04 -6.42
N VAL A 175 17.17 10.84 -6.25
CA VAL A 175 17.19 10.15 -4.94
C VAL A 175 17.99 10.96 -3.92
N PRO A 176 17.39 11.40 -2.80
CA PRO A 176 18.12 12.11 -1.74
C PRO A 176 19.22 11.21 -1.16
N LYS A 177 20.48 11.59 -1.36
CA LYS A 177 21.66 10.84 -0.86
C LYS A 177 22.02 11.25 0.57
N GLU A 178 21.99 12.55 0.82
CA GLU A 178 22.10 13.14 2.14
C GLU A 178 20.71 13.30 2.76
N ILE A 179 20.64 13.15 4.08
CA ILE A 179 19.38 13.14 4.84
C ILE A 179 19.48 14.18 5.96
N ASP A 180 18.49 15.06 6.01
CA ASP A 180 18.43 16.14 7.00
C ASP A 180 17.65 15.69 8.24
N ALA A 181 16.65 14.81 8.07
CA ALA A 181 15.86 14.25 9.16
C ALA A 181 15.57 12.76 8.95
N THR A 182 15.72 11.96 10.00
CA THR A 182 15.29 10.56 10.01
C THR A 182 14.16 10.37 11.00
N LEU A 183 13.07 9.74 10.55
CA LEU A 183 11.98 9.26 11.39
C LEU A 183 12.04 7.74 11.47
N PHE A 184 12.01 7.17 12.67
CA PHE A 184 11.88 5.74 12.90
C PHE A 184 10.48 5.48 13.44
N LEU A 185 9.64 4.83 12.64
CA LEU A 185 8.25 4.57 12.92
C LEU A 185 8.05 3.06 13.10
N THR A 186 7.86 2.63 14.36
CA THR A 186 7.35 1.27 14.61
C THR A 186 5.88 1.21 14.25
N ILE A 187 5.46 0.21 13.50
CA ILE A 187 4.08 -0.02 13.10
C ILE A 187 3.64 -1.39 13.60
N GLY A 188 2.40 -1.49 14.05
CA GLY A 188 1.86 -2.77 14.47
C GLY A 188 0.49 -2.65 15.12
N LEU A 189 -0.04 -3.82 15.45
CA LEU A 189 -1.31 -3.97 16.16
C LEU A 189 -1.11 -3.93 17.66
N ASN A 190 -2.15 -3.49 18.36
CA ASN A 190 -2.26 -3.42 19.81
C ASN A 190 -3.58 -4.07 20.25
N GLN A 191 -3.66 -4.50 21.50
CA GLN A 191 -4.84 -5.11 22.08
C GLN A 191 -4.96 -4.73 23.56
N ASN A 192 -6.16 -4.31 23.94
CA ASN A 192 -6.59 -4.26 25.34
C ASN A 192 -7.28 -5.58 25.65
N CYS A 193 -6.72 -6.45 26.49
CA CYS A 193 -7.27 -7.76 26.84
C CYS A 193 -8.24 -7.70 28.05
N GLN A 194 -8.29 -6.59 28.79
CA GLN A 194 -9.10 -6.43 30.01
C GLN A 194 -10.51 -5.84 29.77
N GLY A 195 -10.90 -5.58 28.52
CA GLY A 195 -12.23 -5.08 28.17
C GLY A 195 -13.34 -6.14 28.14
N MET A 196 -14.61 -5.72 28.32
CA MET A 196 -15.78 -6.58 28.04
C MET A 196 -15.71 -7.12 26.59
N ASN A 197 -16.06 -8.39 26.38
CA ASN A 197 -16.03 -9.11 25.08
C ASN A 197 -14.64 -9.38 24.49
N ASN A 198 -13.73 -10.03 25.23
CA ASN A 198 -12.39 -10.45 24.75
C ASN A 198 -11.42 -9.30 24.39
N GLY A 199 -11.72 -8.08 24.84
CA GLY A 199 -10.84 -6.94 24.60
C GLY A 199 -11.14 -6.11 23.34
N THR A 200 -10.36 -5.05 23.11
CA THR A 200 -10.49 -4.17 21.93
C THR A 200 -9.18 -4.12 21.16
N MET A 201 -9.25 -4.35 19.85
CA MET A 201 -8.11 -4.20 18.94
C MET A 201 -7.86 -2.73 18.66
N ALA A 202 -6.58 -2.37 18.63
CA ALA A 202 -6.08 -1.07 18.21
C ALA A 202 -4.86 -1.28 17.30
N ALA A 203 -4.35 -0.19 16.75
CA ALA A 203 -3.10 -0.19 16.00
C ALA A 203 -2.41 1.16 16.20
N SER A 204 -1.10 1.19 16.01
CA SER A 204 -0.33 2.39 16.33
C SER A 204 0.90 2.59 15.45
N MET A 205 1.33 3.85 15.40
CA MET A 205 2.67 4.24 14.98
C MET A 205 3.44 4.79 16.20
N ASN A 206 4.64 4.28 16.48
CA ASN A 206 5.43 4.62 17.68
C ASN A 206 4.64 4.52 19.00
N ASN A 207 3.79 3.50 19.12
CA ASN A 207 2.91 3.26 20.27
C ASN A 207 1.87 4.38 20.54
N ILE A 208 1.54 5.16 19.51
CA ILE A 208 0.45 6.13 19.51
C ILE A 208 -0.62 5.67 18.52
N SER A 209 -1.82 5.43 19.02
CA SER A 209 -3.01 5.14 18.21
C SER A 209 -3.69 6.44 17.83
N PHE A 210 -3.71 6.71 16.52
CA PHE A 210 -4.24 7.97 15.99
C PHE A 210 -5.76 8.05 16.13
N ILE A 211 -6.22 9.10 16.81
CA ILE A 211 -7.65 9.41 16.92
C ILE A 211 -7.98 10.47 15.88
N LYS A 212 -9.00 10.22 15.05
CA LYS A 212 -9.46 11.22 14.09
C LYS A 212 -10.12 12.39 14.86
N PRO A 213 -9.64 13.63 14.70
CA PRO A 213 -10.23 14.77 15.38
C PRO A 213 -11.59 15.15 14.78
N THR A 214 -12.39 15.90 15.53
CA THR A 214 -13.69 16.41 15.07
C THR A 214 -13.54 17.59 14.10
N VAL A 215 -12.44 18.34 14.19
CA VAL A 215 -12.05 19.38 13.22
C VAL A 215 -10.82 18.91 12.47
N SER A 216 -10.79 19.14 11.15
CA SER A 216 -9.66 18.78 10.30
C SER A 216 -8.33 19.30 10.85
N VAL A 217 -7.28 18.47 10.82
CA VAL A 217 -5.92 18.89 11.22
C VAL A 217 -5.43 20.02 10.31
N LEU A 218 -5.75 20.00 9.01
CA LEU A 218 -5.38 21.07 8.08
C LEU A 218 -6.08 22.39 8.43
N GLU A 219 -7.37 22.33 8.76
CA GLU A 219 -8.12 23.53 9.17
C GLU A 219 -7.58 24.08 10.49
N SER A 220 -7.33 23.20 11.46
CA SER A 220 -6.78 23.55 12.77
C SER A 220 -5.39 24.19 12.63
N TYR A 221 -4.52 23.60 11.80
CA TYR A 221 -3.21 24.15 11.47
C TYR A 221 -3.31 25.54 10.81
N TYR A 222 -4.18 25.67 9.82
CA TYR A 222 -4.34 26.91 9.06
C TYR A 222 -4.90 28.06 9.92
N LYS A 223 -5.87 27.77 10.79
CA LYS A 223 -6.53 28.75 11.67
C LYS A 223 -5.83 28.95 13.02
N GLY A 224 -4.85 28.11 13.36
CA GLY A 224 -4.16 28.16 14.65
C GLY A 224 -4.97 27.63 15.83
N PHE A 225 -5.82 26.61 15.62
CA PHE A 225 -6.53 25.93 16.71
C PHE A 225 -5.62 24.89 17.36
N GLU A 226 -5.46 24.97 18.68
CA GLU A 226 -4.54 24.12 19.44
C GLU A 226 -5.21 22.85 20.04
N ASP A 227 -6.54 22.83 20.15
CA ASP A 227 -7.26 21.77 20.88
C ASP A 227 -7.49 20.46 20.10
N TYR A 228 -7.23 20.44 18.78
CA TYR A 228 -7.60 19.32 17.91
C TYR A 228 -6.44 18.39 17.54
N PHE A 229 -5.19 18.82 17.72
CA PHE A 229 -4.00 18.03 17.46
C PHE A 229 -2.80 18.58 18.22
N THR A 230 -1.77 17.77 18.41
CA THR A 230 -0.50 18.23 18.99
C THR A 230 0.68 18.01 18.01
N PRO A 231 1.64 18.95 17.88
CA PRO A 231 2.77 18.84 16.96
C PRO A 231 3.97 18.07 17.53
N ASP A 232 3.72 17.04 18.33
CA ASP A 232 4.71 16.37 19.18
C ASP A 232 4.81 14.85 18.93
N PHE A 233 4.43 14.39 17.74
CA PHE A 233 4.65 13.00 17.35
C PHE A 233 6.17 12.68 17.36
N PRO A 234 6.61 11.61 18.05
CA PRO A 234 8.01 11.36 18.27
C PRO A 234 8.69 10.85 17.00
N ALA A 235 9.89 11.36 16.72
CA ALA A 235 10.69 10.94 15.56
C ALA A 235 11.25 9.52 15.67
N ALA A 236 11.16 8.88 16.85
CA ALA A 236 11.61 7.52 17.11
C ALA A 236 10.71 6.89 18.19
N PRO A 237 10.61 5.56 18.30
CA PRO A 237 9.92 4.92 19.40
C PRO A 237 10.58 5.30 20.73
N LEU A 238 9.78 5.47 21.79
CA LEU A 238 10.26 5.82 23.13
C LEU A 238 11.19 4.75 23.75
N ARG A 239 11.07 3.50 23.28
CA ARG A 239 11.89 2.38 23.71
C ARG A 239 12.28 1.55 22.51
N PHE A 240 13.57 1.25 22.41
CA PHE A 240 14.10 0.28 21.47
C PHE A 240 14.19 -1.08 22.15
N TYR A 241 13.75 -2.10 21.43
CA TYR A 241 13.79 -3.51 21.82
C TYR A 241 13.91 -4.34 20.55
N ASP A 242 13.98 -5.67 20.66
CA ASP A 242 13.81 -6.52 19.49
C ASP A 242 12.34 -6.42 19.04
N PHE A 243 12.04 -5.54 18.08
CA PHE A 243 10.68 -5.23 17.66
C PHE A 243 9.92 -6.44 17.11
N VAL A 244 10.63 -7.43 16.57
CA VAL A 244 10.02 -8.60 15.94
C VAL A 244 9.80 -9.74 16.93
N ASN A 245 10.83 -10.13 17.71
CA ASN A 245 10.74 -11.30 18.61
C ASN A 245 10.73 -10.95 20.10
N GLY A 246 11.16 -9.74 20.45
CA GLY A 246 11.18 -9.22 21.83
C GLY A 246 10.17 -8.11 22.04
N ALA A 247 9.17 -7.98 21.17
CA ALA A 247 8.03 -7.12 21.42
C ALA A 247 7.43 -7.48 22.77
N PRO A 248 6.96 -6.50 23.57
CA PRO A 248 6.48 -6.74 24.92
C PRO A 248 5.16 -7.51 24.90
N ASN A 249 5.24 -8.81 24.56
CA ASN A 249 4.11 -9.69 24.33
C ASN A 249 4.41 -11.15 24.58
N SER A 250 3.87 -11.61 25.71
CA SER A 250 3.23 -12.90 25.80
C SER A 250 1.72 -12.64 25.87
N ALA A 251 0.91 -13.31 25.04
CA ALA A 251 -0.51 -13.46 25.35
C ALA A 251 -0.57 -14.10 26.76
N PRO A 252 -1.18 -13.46 27.78
CA PRO A 252 -2.37 -12.61 27.72
C PRO A 252 -2.20 -11.14 28.20
N ASN A 253 -1.04 -10.51 28.05
CA ASN A 253 -0.79 -9.17 28.59
C ASN A 253 -1.34 -8.04 27.70
N ASP A 254 -1.79 -6.94 28.30
CA ASP A 254 -2.24 -5.73 27.59
C ASP A 254 -1.09 -5.06 26.84
N THR A 255 -1.36 -4.62 25.62
CA THR A 255 -0.40 -3.91 24.76
C THR A 255 -0.87 -2.53 24.37
N ASN A 256 -1.67 -1.92 25.24
CA ASN A 256 -2.33 -0.64 24.98
C ASN A 256 -1.37 0.41 24.42
N ALA A 257 -1.73 0.96 23.26
CA ALA A 257 -1.11 2.16 22.74
C ALA A 257 -1.71 3.41 23.39
N MET A 258 -0.97 4.51 23.37
CA MET A 258 -1.48 5.81 23.80
C MET A 258 -2.39 6.37 22.71
N ASN A 259 -3.63 6.70 23.04
CA ASN A 259 -4.52 7.40 22.10
C ASN A 259 -4.08 8.87 21.94
N GLY A 260 -4.05 9.38 20.71
CA GLY A 260 -3.84 10.81 20.49
C GLY A 260 -3.74 11.22 19.02
N THR A 261 -4.16 12.46 18.75
CA THR A 261 -4.00 13.12 17.44
C THR A 261 -2.66 13.83 17.37
N ARG A 262 -1.56 13.07 17.35
CA ARG A 262 -0.20 13.62 17.36
C ARG A 262 0.35 13.68 15.94
N THR A 263 0.93 14.81 15.57
CA THR A 263 1.47 15.10 14.22
C THR A 263 2.97 15.41 14.28
N LYS A 264 3.66 15.21 13.17
CA LYS A 264 5.09 15.54 13.05
C LYS A 264 5.28 16.75 12.14
N VAL A 265 5.81 17.84 12.70
CA VAL A 265 6.17 19.03 11.91
C VAL A 265 7.53 18.83 11.22
N ILE A 266 7.60 19.23 9.95
CA ILE A 266 8.76 19.16 9.07
C ILE A 266 8.91 20.52 8.37
N GLU A 267 10.14 21.04 8.29
CA GLU A 267 10.42 22.28 7.56
C GLU A 267 10.41 22.01 6.05
N TYR A 268 9.95 23.00 5.26
CA TYR A 268 9.99 22.91 3.80
C TYR A 268 11.41 22.62 3.29
N GLY A 269 11.52 21.75 2.29
CA GLY A 269 12.78 21.38 1.64
C GLY A 269 13.60 20.31 2.37
N THR A 270 13.20 19.90 3.57
CA THR A 270 13.89 18.85 4.35
C THR A 270 13.97 17.54 3.55
N ARG A 271 15.15 16.93 3.43
CA ARG A 271 15.33 15.58 2.88
C ARG A 271 15.09 14.56 3.99
N VAL A 272 13.95 13.87 3.91
CA VAL A 272 13.45 12.99 4.97
C VAL A 272 13.74 11.54 4.63
N GLN A 273 14.25 10.78 5.60
CA GLN A 273 14.24 9.32 5.58
C GLN A 273 13.24 8.82 6.62
N ILE A 274 12.34 7.93 6.24
CA ILE A 274 11.47 7.21 7.18
C ILE A 274 11.86 5.74 7.18
N ILE A 275 12.16 5.21 8.36
CA ILE A 275 12.29 3.78 8.62
C ILE A 275 10.96 3.30 9.19
N LEU A 276 10.28 2.44 8.45
CA LEU A 276 9.06 1.75 8.87
C LEU A 276 9.47 0.37 9.41
N GLN A 277 9.13 0.06 10.66
CA GLN A 277 9.52 -1.18 11.33
C GLN A 277 8.26 -1.91 11.81
N ASP A 278 7.96 -3.07 11.22
CA ASP A 278 6.90 -3.97 11.72
C ASP A 278 7.25 -4.51 13.11
N THR A 279 6.25 -4.66 13.98
CA THR A 279 6.42 -5.20 15.33
C THR A 279 5.63 -6.48 15.52
N GLY A 280 6.19 -7.42 16.29
CA GLY A 280 5.51 -8.64 16.71
C GLY A 280 4.58 -8.43 17.91
N THR A 281 3.98 -7.24 18.08
CA THR A 281 3.21 -6.89 19.29
C THR A 281 2.00 -7.82 19.43
N VAL A 282 1.02 -7.80 18.53
CA VAL A 282 -0.03 -8.85 18.51
C VAL A 282 0.36 -9.98 17.57
N THR A 283 0.85 -9.61 16.39
CA THR A 283 1.34 -10.52 15.36
C THR A 283 2.21 -9.71 14.41
N THR A 284 3.12 -10.36 13.69
CA THR A 284 3.80 -9.73 12.56
C THR A 284 2.91 -9.79 11.33
N GLU A 285 2.90 -8.72 10.55
CA GLU A 285 2.03 -8.60 9.39
C GLU A 285 2.64 -7.68 8.33
N ASN A 286 2.32 -7.93 7.06
CA ASN A 286 2.65 -7.00 6.01
C ASN A 286 1.68 -5.82 6.07
N HIS A 287 2.21 -4.60 6.16
CA HIS A 287 1.41 -3.39 6.24
C HIS A 287 1.66 -2.50 5.01
N PRO A 288 0.69 -2.30 4.12
CA PRO A 288 0.80 -1.33 3.02
C PRO A 288 0.74 0.08 3.60
N ILE A 289 1.89 0.72 3.82
CA ILE A 289 1.95 2.10 4.32
C ILE A 289 1.93 3.07 3.16
N HIS A 290 0.94 3.97 3.17
CA HIS A 290 0.72 5.01 2.18
C HIS A 290 1.02 6.39 2.78
N LEU A 291 1.65 7.27 2.01
CA LEU A 291 1.90 8.67 2.34
C LEU A 291 1.17 9.57 1.35
N HIS A 292 0.32 10.45 1.87
CA HIS A 292 -0.37 11.46 1.05
C HIS A 292 0.60 12.57 0.64
N GLY A 293 0.30 13.27 -0.45
CA GLY A 293 1.05 14.44 -0.91
C GLY A 293 2.41 14.16 -1.53
N TYR A 294 2.88 12.92 -1.46
CA TYR A 294 4.20 12.49 -1.93
C TYR A 294 4.16 11.10 -2.54
N SER A 295 4.97 10.92 -3.58
CA SER A 295 5.64 9.64 -3.82
C SER A 295 7.01 9.67 -3.13
N PHE A 296 7.57 8.51 -2.84
CA PHE A 296 8.83 8.32 -2.13
C PHE A 296 9.68 7.21 -2.78
N TYR A 297 10.99 7.33 -2.64
CA TYR A 297 11.92 6.28 -3.06
C TYR A 297 11.98 5.19 -2.02
N VAL A 298 11.66 3.94 -2.38
CA VAL A 298 11.87 2.78 -1.52
C VAL A 298 13.34 2.36 -1.64
N VAL A 299 14.17 2.89 -0.75
CA VAL A 299 15.63 2.70 -0.81
C VAL A 299 16.10 1.41 -0.17
N GLY A 300 15.27 0.73 0.62
CA GLY A 300 15.62 -0.58 1.15
C GLY A 300 14.48 -1.20 1.92
N TYR A 301 14.59 -2.51 2.12
CA TYR A 301 13.71 -3.28 3.00
C TYR A 301 14.42 -4.56 3.41
N GLY A 302 13.94 -5.18 4.47
CA GLY A 302 14.53 -6.41 4.98
C GLY A 302 13.66 -7.08 6.02
N SER A 303 14.09 -8.25 6.47
CA SER A 303 13.50 -8.97 7.59
C SER A 303 14.21 -8.62 8.89
N GLY A 304 13.52 -8.82 10.01
CA GLY A 304 14.04 -8.53 11.34
C GLY A 304 14.00 -7.04 11.68
N ASN A 305 14.81 -6.67 12.67
CA ASN A 305 14.96 -5.28 13.09
C ASN A 305 15.87 -4.51 12.14
N TYR A 306 15.50 -3.29 11.76
CA TYR A 306 16.37 -2.41 10.99
C TYR A 306 17.70 -2.18 11.71
N ASN A 307 18.78 -2.38 10.97
CA ASN A 307 20.14 -2.13 11.44
C ASN A 307 20.86 -1.27 10.40
N PRO A 308 21.22 0.00 10.72
CA PRO A 308 21.84 0.91 9.76
C PRO A 308 23.24 0.48 9.31
N GLN A 309 23.93 -0.39 10.06
CA GLN A 309 25.25 -0.91 9.69
C GLN A 309 25.18 -2.05 8.66
N THR A 310 24.07 -2.78 8.60
CA THR A 310 23.90 -3.94 7.69
C THR A 310 22.84 -3.72 6.62
N ALA A 311 22.01 -2.69 6.74
CA ALA A 311 21.02 -2.32 5.74
C ALA A 311 21.68 -1.93 4.42
N ASN A 312 21.47 -2.74 3.38
CA ASN A 312 21.93 -2.45 2.04
C ASN A 312 20.88 -1.60 1.30
N LEU A 313 21.15 -0.31 1.16
CA LEU A 313 20.23 0.63 0.52
C LEU A 313 20.54 0.79 -0.97
N ASN A 314 19.52 0.68 -1.82
CA ASN A 314 19.56 1.05 -3.23
C ASN A 314 19.43 2.57 -3.36
N LEU A 315 20.55 3.25 -3.61
CA LEU A 315 20.62 4.69 -3.87
C LEU A 315 20.87 5.01 -5.36
N VAL A 316 20.67 4.04 -6.24
CA VAL A 316 20.94 4.17 -7.68
C VAL A 316 19.65 4.15 -8.48
N ASP A 317 18.79 3.17 -8.25
CA ASP A 317 17.53 3.03 -8.98
C ASP A 317 16.36 2.50 -8.12
N PRO A 318 16.16 3.02 -6.89
CA PRO A 318 15.02 2.62 -6.08
C PRO A 318 13.71 2.94 -6.81
N PRO A 319 12.66 2.10 -6.67
CA PRO A 319 11.35 2.43 -7.22
C PRO A 319 10.78 3.65 -6.49
N TYR A 320 10.10 4.51 -7.24
CA TYR A 320 9.41 5.70 -6.74
C TYR A 320 7.92 5.38 -6.66
N MET A 321 7.37 5.33 -5.44
CA MET A 321 6.04 4.77 -5.16
C MET A 321 5.32 5.62 -4.11
N ASN A 322 4.00 5.48 -3.98
CA ASN A 322 3.25 6.15 -2.93
C ASN A 322 2.82 5.20 -1.81
N THR A 323 2.90 3.88 -2.02
CA THR A 323 2.54 2.86 -1.03
C THR A 323 3.58 1.73 -1.01
N ILE A 324 4.08 1.39 0.19
CA ILE A 324 5.02 0.28 0.40
C ILE A 324 4.44 -0.74 1.37
N GLY A 325 4.34 -2.00 0.95
CA GLY A 325 4.12 -3.13 1.86
C GLY A 325 5.35 -3.34 2.73
N VAL A 326 5.28 -2.93 4.00
CA VAL A 326 6.35 -3.17 4.97
C VAL A 326 6.40 -4.68 5.23
N PRO A 327 7.54 -5.37 5.00
CA PRO A 327 7.58 -6.82 5.08
C PRO A 327 7.19 -7.37 6.45
N VAL A 328 6.54 -8.53 6.45
CA VAL A 328 6.17 -9.30 7.65
C VAL A 328 7.39 -9.50 8.56
N GLY A 329 7.32 -8.99 9.79
CA GLY A 329 8.40 -9.06 10.77
C GLY A 329 9.68 -8.42 10.25
N GLY A 330 9.57 -7.30 9.53
CA GLY A 330 10.66 -6.66 8.82
C GLY A 330 10.58 -5.14 8.85
N TRP A 331 11.28 -4.51 7.91
CA TRP A 331 11.38 -3.06 7.81
C TRP A 331 11.41 -2.61 6.35
N ALA A 332 11.04 -1.34 6.12
CA ALA A 332 11.24 -0.63 4.87
C ALA A 332 11.82 0.77 5.15
N ALA A 333 12.75 1.22 4.31
CA ALA A 333 13.33 2.55 4.35
C ALA A 333 12.87 3.33 3.12
N ILE A 334 12.24 4.47 3.33
CA ILE A 334 11.76 5.36 2.28
C ILE A 334 12.38 6.75 2.38
N ARG A 335 12.57 7.42 1.24
CA ARG A 335 13.10 8.78 1.17
C ARG A 335 12.27 9.69 0.28
N PHE A 336 12.07 10.93 0.71
CA PHE A 336 11.43 11.97 -0.09
C PHE A 336 11.94 13.35 0.36
N LYS A 337 11.68 14.37 -0.44
CA LYS A 337 11.92 15.77 -0.08
C LYS A 337 10.60 16.39 0.36
N ALA A 338 10.58 17.05 1.51
CA ALA A 338 9.39 17.68 2.06
C ALA A 338 9.14 19.05 1.40
N ASP A 339 8.78 19.08 0.12
CA ASP A 339 8.63 20.30 -0.71
C ASP A 339 7.18 20.60 -1.12
N ASN A 340 6.23 20.12 -0.33
CA ASN A 340 4.79 20.28 -0.57
C ASN A 340 4.15 20.76 0.74
N PRO A 341 4.00 22.07 0.97
CA PRO A 341 3.44 22.60 2.21
C PRO A 341 2.01 22.14 2.44
N GLY A 342 1.69 21.70 3.66
CA GLY A 342 0.37 21.20 4.01
C GLY A 342 0.39 20.17 5.13
N VAL A 343 -0.72 19.45 5.27
CA VAL A 343 -0.88 18.37 6.26
C VAL A 343 -1.13 17.07 5.51
N TRP A 344 -0.20 16.14 5.64
CA TRP A 344 -0.15 14.91 4.85
C TRP A 344 -0.32 13.68 5.72
N PHE A 345 -1.37 12.91 5.46
CA PHE A 345 -1.67 11.71 6.21
C PHE A 345 -0.72 10.57 5.81
N ILE A 346 -0.15 9.88 6.79
CA ILE A 346 0.60 8.64 6.59
C ILE A 346 -0.09 7.53 7.39
N HIS A 347 -0.46 6.45 6.72
CA HIS A 347 -1.30 5.43 7.33
C HIS A 347 -1.14 4.06 6.67
N CYS A 348 -1.55 3.01 7.39
CA CYS A 348 -1.77 1.72 6.77
C CYS A 348 -3.00 1.80 5.85
N HIS A 349 -2.90 1.22 4.66
CA HIS A 349 -3.97 1.19 3.67
C HIS A 349 -4.91 -0.03 3.83
N PHE A 350 -4.74 -0.79 4.91
CA PHE A 350 -5.84 -1.60 5.43
C PHE A 350 -6.80 -0.71 6.21
N ASP A 351 -8.05 -0.66 5.76
CA ASP A 351 -9.04 0.26 6.32
C ASP A 351 -9.35 -0.05 7.79
N LEU A 352 -9.32 -1.33 8.18
CA LEU A 352 -9.39 -1.74 9.57
C LEU A 352 -8.26 -1.13 10.41
N HIS A 353 -7.01 -1.25 9.97
CA HIS A 353 -5.86 -0.76 10.75
C HIS A 353 -5.82 0.76 10.78
N GLN A 354 -6.17 1.43 9.68
CA GLN A 354 -6.35 2.87 9.65
C GLN A 354 -7.41 3.30 10.67
N SER A 355 -8.54 2.60 10.73
CA SER A 355 -9.63 2.91 11.69
C SER A 355 -9.23 2.63 13.14
N TRP A 356 -8.32 1.68 13.36
CA TRP A 356 -7.75 1.34 14.67
C TRP A 356 -6.59 2.26 15.10
N GLY A 357 -6.21 3.22 14.25
CA GLY A 357 -5.23 4.26 14.59
C GLY A 357 -3.81 4.02 14.08
N LEU A 358 -3.59 3.10 13.12
CA LEU A 358 -2.29 2.90 12.46
C LEU A 358 -2.00 4.04 11.47
N ALA A 359 -1.80 5.24 12.02
CA ALA A 359 -1.59 6.46 11.26
C ALA A 359 -0.88 7.55 12.05
N THR A 360 -0.43 8.59 11.35
CA THR A 360 -0.16 9.93 11.87
C THR A 360 -0.26 10.93 10.71
N ALA A 361 0.02 12.21 10.94
CA ALA A 361 0.11 13.22 9.89
C ALA A 361 1.44 13.98 9.97
N LEU A 362 2.01 14.28 8.81
CA LEU A 362 3.18 15.12 8.63
C LEU A 362 2.71 16.53 8.28
N ILE A 363 3.10 17.53 9.05
CA ILE A 363 2.83 18.94 8.74
C ILE A 363 4.09 19.52 8.11
N VAL A 364 4.03 19.82 6.82
CA VAL A 364 5.12 20.48 6.10
C VAL A 364 4.83 21.98 6.09
N LYS A 365 5.70 22.76 6.73
CA LYS A 365 5.56 24.21 6.82
C LYS A 365 5.77 24.87 5.46
N ASN A 366 5.39 26.14 5.37
CA ASN A 366 5.71 26.97 4.20
C ASN A 366 7.23 27.19 4.07
N GLY A 367 7.70 27.25 2.84
CA GLY A 367 9.00 27.78 2.46
C GLY A 367 9.00 29.30 2.36
N VAL A 368 9.87 29.85 1.51
CA VAL A 368 10.06 31.30 1.35
C VAL A 368 9.21 31.83 0.19
N GLY A 369 9.09 31.07 -0.89
CA GLY A 369 8.40 31.49 -2.11
C GLY A 369 6.88 31.35 -2.02
N HIS A 370 6.17 32.11 -2.88
CA HIS A 370 4.73 31.98 -3.04
C HIS A 370 4.31 30.56 -3.46
N LEU A 371 5.09 29.91 -4.32
CA LEU A 371 4.87 28.51 -4.74
C LEU A 371 5.27 27.49 -3.66
N GLU A 372 5.88 27.95 -2.58
CA GLU A 372 6.30 27.14 -1.43
C GLU A 372 5.38 27.41 -0.23
N THR A 373 4.18 27.95 -0.47
CA THR A 373 3.23 28.33 0.57
C THR A 373 1.91 27.62 0.36
N LEU A 374 1.33 27.10 1.45
CA LEU A 374 -0.01 26.51 1.46
C LEU A 374 -1.05 27.56 0.98
N PRO A 375 -1.82 27.29 -0.08
CA PRO A 375 -2.84 28.24 -0.55
C PRO A 375 -3.98 28.44 0.46
N HIS A 376 -4.70 29.55 0.31
CA HIS A 376 -5.93 29.79 1.06
C HIS A 376 -6.96 28.66 0.82
N PRO A 377 -7.72 28.24 1.84
CA PRO A 377 -8.76 27.24 1.66
C PRO A 377 -9.84 27.75 0.69
N PRO A 378 -10.44 26.86 -0.13
CA PRO A 378 -11.59 27.21 -0.97
C PRO A 378 -12.75 27.78 -0.14
N ALA A 379 -13.51 28.71 -0.74
CA ALA A 379 -14.64 29.36 -0.07
C ALA A 379 -15.78 28.38 0.29
N ASP A 380 -15.84 27.24 -0.41
CA ASP A 380 -16.80 26.16 -0.27
C ASP A 380 -16.25 24.95 0.52
N LEU A 381 -15.15 25.11 1.25
CA LEU A 381 -14.62 24.06 2.13
C LEU A 381 -15.73 23.59 3.11
N PRO A 382 -16.02 22.28 3.18
CA PRO A 382 -17.03 21.76 4.11
C PRO A 382 -16.74 22.16 5.55
N ARG A 383 -17.79 22.52 6.29
CA ARG A 383 -17.69 22.91 7.70
C ARG A 383 -17.69 21.66 8.58
N CYS A 384 -16.80 21.65 9.57
CA CYS A 384 -16.68 20.58 10.58
C CYS A 384 -17.85 20.60 11.56
#